data_AF-A0A847YU67-F1
#
_entry.id   AF-A0A847YU67-F1
#
_cell.length_a   1.000
_cell.length_b   1.000
_cell.length_c   1.000
_cell.angle_alpha   90.00
_cell.angle_beta   90.00
_cell.angle_gamma   90.00
#
_symmetry.space_group_name_H-M   'P 1'
#
loop_
_entity.id
_entity.type
_entity.pdbx_description
1 polymer ?
#
loop_
_entity_poly.entity_id
_entity_poly.type
_entity_poly.pdbx_seq_one_letter_code
_entity_poly.pdbx_strand_id
1 'polypeptide(L)'
;GAAHGVIVNGEVVEADAVIVTLDTLVAIDTLFEPPIREPWAERMRQTTKPMLGTFIGAGVEADLSGLPERVEFVPEKPLLCGGIPQTVVGINQYAGYKGYAPEGCTAVTSVIIGDSYDFWKRCKEDGTYNAEKEKLAQAFLEILAEKYPQTAGKIAVWDVATPLTYERYLGSYKGSWMSMMKQGKNSGCYPSKPESVRNVYFAGQRLREPGGLPVALDSGRKAVQTLCRDVDAVFQGRI
;
A
#
# COMPACT_ATOMS: atom_id res chain seq x y z
N GLY A 1 -8.28 -5.36 -30.03
CA GLY A 1 -8.43 -6.83 -29.89
C GLY A 1 -9.46 -7.15 -28.82
N ALA A 2 -9.71 -8.43 -28.52
CA ALA A 2 -10.45 -8.85 -27.32
C ALA A 2 -9.53 -9.75 -26.48
N ALA A 3 -9.54 -9.60 -25.17
CA ALA A 3 -8.84 -10.54 -24.29
C ALA A 3 -9.54 -11.91 -24.35
N HIS A 4 -8.73 -12.97 -24.35
CA HIS A 4 -9.18 -14.36 -24.33
C HIS A 4 -8.53 -15.16 -23.19
N GLY A 5 -7.89 -14.48 -22.24
CA GLY A 5 -7.14 -15.12 -21.16
C GLY A 5 -5.99 -14.25 -20.64
N VAL A 6 -5.15 -14.88 -19.82
CA VAL A 6 -3.91 -14.31 -19.27
C VAL A 6 -2.76 -15.29 -19.47
N ILE A 7 -1.53 -14.78 -19.53
CA ILE A 7 -0.33 -15.62 -19.55
C ILE A 7 0.20 -15.73 -18.13
N VAL A 8 0.34 -16.96 -17.63
CA VAL A 8 0.90 -17.27 -16.31
C VAL A 8 2.06 -18.25 -16.52
N ASN A 9 3.27 -17.85 -16.13
CA ASN A 9 4.49 -18.66 -16.30
C ASN A 9 4.73 -19.18 -17.74
N GLY A 10 4.32 -18.40 -18.75
CA GLY A 10 4.45 -18.75 -20.16
C GLY A 10 3.30 -19.59 -20.72
N GLU A 11 2.35 -20.02 -19.88
CA GLU A 11 1.16 -20.76 -20.30
C GLU A 11 -0.06 -19.85 -20.39
N VAL A 12 -0.94 -20.12 -21.36
CA VAL A 12 -2.20 -19.39 -21.52
C VAL A 12 -3.26 -20.00 -20.61
N VAL A 13 -3.83 -19.18 -19.73
CA VAL A 13 -5.04 -19.49 -18.99
C VAL A 13 -6.19 -18.79 -19.70
N GLU A 14 -7.05 -19.57 -20.37
CA GLU A 14 -8.17 -19.05 -21.15
C GLU A 14 -9.28 -18.45 -20.27
N ALA A 15 -9.86 -17.35 -20.73
CA ALA A 15 -11.02 -16.71 -20.12
C ALA A 15 -11.77 -15.85 -21.12
N ASP A 16 -13.11 -15.82 -21.05
CA ASP A 16 -13.94 -14.95 -21.91
C ASP A 16 -13.75 -13.46 -21.60
N ALA A 17 -13.36 -13.16 -20.35
CA ALA A 17 -13.06 -11.82 -19.86
C ALA A 17 -12.06 -11.84 -18.71
N VAL A 18 -11.32 -10.74 -18.54
CA VAL A 18 -10.29 -10.57 -17.50
C VAL A 18 -10.57 -9.33 -16.67
N ILE A 19 -10.65 -9.49 -15.35
CA ILE A 19 -10.65 -8.37 -14.40
C ILE A 19 -9.24 -8.24 -13.82
N VAL A 20 -8.56 -7.16 -14.15
CA VAL A 20 -7.21 -6.85 -13.69
C VAL A 20 -7.29 -6.09 -12.37
N THR A 21 -6.81 -6.73 -11.30
CA THR A 21 -6.74 -6.16 -9.94
C THR A 21 -5.34 -5.68 -9.54
N LEU A 22 -4.34 -5.90 -10.40
CA LEU A 22 -3.04 -5.26 -10.25
C LEU A 22 -3.23 -3.74 -10.32
N ASP A 23 -2.35 -3.01 -9.66
CA ASP A 23 -2.29 -1.56 -9.77
C ASP A 23 -2.41 -1.11 -11.24
N THR A 24 -3.47 -0.37 -11.55
CA THR A 24 -3.81 -0.02 -12.93
C THR A 24 -2.68 0.68 -13.65
N LEU A 25 -1.91 1.53 -12.97
CA LEU A 25 -0.78 2.25 -13.59
C LEU A 25 0.36 1.27 -13.97
N VAL A 26 0.58 0.24 -13.17
CA VAL A 26 1.56 -0.81 -13.49
C VAL A 26 1.00 -1.72 -14.58
N ALA A 27 -0.25 -2.15 -14.43
CA ALA A 27 -0.89 -3.10 -15.34
C ALA A 27 -0.93 -2.61 -16.79
N ILE A 28 -1.25 -1.34 -17.04
CA ILE A 28 -1.29 -0.78 -18.40
C ILE A 28 0.08 -0.81 -19.10
N ASP A 29 1.17 -0.88 -18.34
CA ASP A 29 2.55 -0.90 -18.83
C ASP A 29 3.11 -2.32 -18.94
N THR A 30 2.68 -3.26 -18.08
CA THR A 30 3.32 -4.57 -17.94
C THR A 30 2.49 -5.76 -18.39
N LEU A 31 1.16 -5.63 -18.45
CA LEU A 31 0.27 -6.75 -18.80
C LEU A 31 -0.22 -6.71 -20.26
N PHE A 32 0.14 -5.67 -21.02
CA PHE A 32 -0.31 -5.48 -22.40
C PHE A 32 0.86 -5.22 -23.35
N GLU A 33 0.84 -5.87 -24.50
CA GLU A 33 1.79 -5.66 -25.59
C GLU A 33 1.04 -5.33 -26.90
N PRO A 34 1.15 -4.09 -27.41
CA PRO A 34 1.82 -2.95 -26.80
C PRO A 34 1.09 -2.45 -25.53
N PRO A 35 1.77 -1.69 -24.65
CA PRO A 35 1.14 -1.03 -23.51
C PRO A 35 -0.08 -0.19 -23.88
N ILE A 36 -1.04 -0.04 -22.97
CA ILE A 36 -2.23 0.79 -23.21
C ILE A 36 -1.84 2.28 -23.19
N ARG A 37 -2.09 2.98 -24.29
CA ARG A 37 -1.73 4.41 -24.53
C ARG A 37 -2.94 5.32 -24.70
N GLU A 38 -4.11 4.91 -24.23
CA GLU A 38 -5.32 5.74 -24.29
C GLU A 38 -5.14 7.06 -23.52
N PRO A 39 -5.87 8.15 -23.85
CA PRO A 39 -5.69 9.45 -23.21
C PRO A 39 -5.80 9.42 -21.68
N TRP A 40 -6.66 8.57 -21.11
CA TRP A 40 -6.79 8.42 -19.66
C TRP A 40 -5.56 7.74 -19.03
N ALA A 41 -4.90 6.83 -19.76
CA ALA A 41 -3.73 6.09 -19.32
C ALA A 41 -2.50 7.01 -19.31
N GLU A 42 -2.33 7.81 -20.36
CA GLU A 42 -1.30 8.87 -20.40
C GLU A 42 -1.51 9.91 -19.30
N ARG A 43 -2.76 10.32 -19.07
CA ARG A 43 -3.09 11.19 -17.93
C ARG A 43 -2.69 10.55 -16.61
N MET A 44 -3.01 9.27 -16.39
CA MET A 44 -2.65 8.55 -15.17
C MET A 44 -1.13 8.56 -14.93
N ARG A 45 -0.32 8.28 -15.97
CA ARG A 45 1.15 8.34 -15.91
C ARG A 45 1.67 9.71 -15.48
N GLN A 46 1.06 10.79 -15.96
CA GLN A 46 1.49 12.16 -15.70
C GLN A 46 1.01 12.71 -14.36
N THR A 47 -0.19 12.32 -13.91
CA THR A 47 -0.85 12.98 -12.78
C THR A 47 -0.78 12.21 -11.48
N THR A 48 -0.54 10.90 -11.51
CA THR A 48 -0.53 10.05 -10.30
C THR A 48 0.48 10.56 -9.28
N LYS A 49 -0.01 10.82 -8.06
CA LYS A 49 0.80 11.15 -6.90
C LYS A 49 0.69 10.01 -5.87
N PRO A 50 1.70 9.15 -5.75
CA PRO A 50 1.65 8.01 -4.84
C PRO A 50 1.70 8.47 -3.37
N MET A 51 0.83 7.94 -2.52
CA MET A 51 1.03 8.02 -1.08
C MET A 51 1.92 6.86 -0.63
N LEU A 52 3.06 7.20 -0.03
CA LEU A 52 4.08 6.25 0.40
C LEU A 52 4.20 6.28 1.92
N GLY A 53 4.55 5.13 2.48
CA GLY A 53 4.79 4.99 3.90
C GLY A 53 5.85 3.94 4.19
N THR A 54 6.65 4.19 5.21
CA THR A 54 7.49 3.18 5.85
C THR A 54 6.81 2.76 7.15
N PHE A 55 6.60 1.47 7.34
CA PHE A 55 5.90 0.90 8.47
C PHE A 55 6.88 0.19 9.39
N ILE A 56 6.76 0.41 10.70
CA ILE A 56 7.58 -0.25 11.72
C ILE A 56 6.64 -1.08 12.58
N GLY A 57 6.96 -2.35 12.79
CA GLY A 57 6.28 -3.24 13.73
C GLY A 57 7.23 -3.68 14.83
N ALA A 58 6.74 -3.78 16.06
CA ALA A 58 7.48 -4.29 17.20
C ALA A 58 6.60 -5.20 18.07
N GLY A 59 7.15 -6.33 18.50
CA GLY A 59 6.57 -7.18 19.53
C GLY A 59 7.21 -6.85 20.88
N VAL A 60 6.39 -6.41 21.83
CA VAL A 60 6.84 -5.96 23.16
C VAL A 60 6.38 -6.96 24.22
N GLU A 61 7.29 -7.43 25.06
CA GLU A 61 7.01 -8.33 26.19
C GLU A 61 6.47 -7.55 27.41
N ALA A 62 5.43 -6.75 27.15
CA ALA A 62 4.70 -6.01 28.15
C ALA A 62 3.23 -5.86 27.72
N ASP A 63 2.33 -5.90 28.69
CA ASP A 63 0.94 -5.53 28.48
C ASP A 63 0.81 -4.00 28.46
N LEU A 64 0.33 -3.47 27.35
CA LEU A 64 0.08 -2.05 27.12
C LEU A 64 -1.42 -1.71 27.11
N SER A 65 -2.29 -2.62 27.55
CA SER A 65 -3.76 -2.45 27.58
C SER A 65 -4.24 -1.23 28.36
N GLY A 66 -3.44 -0.76 29.33
CA GLY A 66 -3.69 0.47 30.08
C GLY A 66 -3.38 1.78 29.32
N LEU A 67 -2.82 1.70 28.11
CA LEU A 67 -2.48 2.85 27.28
C LEU A 67 -3.52 3.07 26.16
N PRO A 68 -3.66 4.30 25.62
CA PRO A 68 -4.48 4.54 24.44
C PRO A 68 -4.10 3.62 23.28
N GLU A 69 -5.09 3.07 22.57
CA GLU A 69 -4.87 2.21 21.40
C GLU A 69 -4.07 2.93 20.31
N ARG A 70 -4.34 4.22 20.11
CA ARG A 70 -3.62 5.09 19.18
C ARG A 70 -3.19 6.36 19.88
N VAL A 71 -1.94 6.76 19.68
CA VAL A 71 -1.39 8.01 20.17
C VAL A 71 -0.48 8.65 19.11
N GLU A 72 -0.47 9.97 19.05
CA GLU A 72 0.55 10.75 18.36
C GLU A 72 1.22 11.68 19.37
N PHE A 73 2.54 11.83 19.26
CA PHE A 73 3.32 12.68 20.16
C PHE A 73 4.59 13.21 19.49
N VAL A 74 5.15 14.27 20.06
CA VAL A 74 6.44 14.83 19.67
C VAL A 74 7.52 14.12 20.49
N PRO A 75 8.47 13.38 19.88
CA PRO A 75 9.60 12.79 20.58
C PRO A 75 10.64 13.85 20.97
N GLU A 76 11.54 13.55 21.91
CA GLU A 76 12.63 14.47 22.28
C GLU A 76 13.57 14.74 21.10
N LYS A 77 13.83 13.71 20.29
CA LYS A 77 14.59 13.78 19.05
C LYS A 77 13.73 13.31 17.88
N PRO A 78 13.74 14.02 16.73
CA PRO A 78 12.99 13.58 15.55
C PRO A 78 13.44 12.20 15.07
N LEU A 79 12.47 11.36 14.70
CA LEU A 79 12.77 10.08 14.05
C LEU A 79 13.18 10.36 12.59
N LEU A 80 14.35 9.86 12.16
CA LEU A 80 14.82 10.06 10.79
C LEU A 80 14.44 8.87 9.91
N CYS A 81 13.63 9.10 8.88
CA CYS A 81 13.32 8.09 7.86
C CYS A 81 13.80 8.59 6.49
N GLY A 82 14.80 7.91 5.93
CA GLY A 82 15.40 8.31 4.66
C GLY A 82 16.03 9.70 4.66
N GLY A 83 16.57 10.12 5.81
CA GLY A 83 17.11 11.47 6.03
C GLY A 83 16.05 12.55 6.25
N ILE A 84 14.76 12.22 6.22
CA ILE A 84 13.68 13.19 6.46
C ILE A 84 13.25 13.11 7.93
N PRO A 85 13.35 14.23 8.69
CA PRO A 85 12.95 14.26 10.09
C PRO A 85 11.44 14.17 10.25
N GLN A 86 10.99 13.25 11.10
CA GLN A 86 9.62 13.11 11.57
C GLN A 86 9.53 13.72 12.96
N THR A 87 8.86 14.87 13.06
CA THR A 87 8.69 15.61 14.31
C THR A 87 7.51 15.13 15.15
N VAL A 88 6.66 14.29 14.57
CA VAL A 88 5.55 13.62 15.24
C VAL A 88 5.65 12.15 14.95
N VAL A 89 5.52 11.32 15.99
CA VAL A 89 5.49 9.87 15.88
C VAL A 89 4.11 9.39 16.32
N GLY A 90 3.46 8.62 15.43
CA GLY A 90 2.21 7.95 15.71
C GLY A 90 2.44 6.48 16.03
N ILE A 91 1.73 5.96 17.02
CA ILE A 91 1.80 4.57 17.46
C ILE A 91 0.39 4.00 17.56
N ASN A 92 0.20 2.78 17.06
CA ASN A 92 -0.93 1.93 17.40
C ASN A 92 -0.45 0.74 18.22
N GLN A 93 -1.12 0.43 19.33
CA GLN A 93 -0.87 -0.75 20.15
C GLN A 93 -2.10 -1.67 20.12
N TYR A 94 -1.89 -2.98 20.09
CA TYR A 94 -2.96 -3.95 19.86
C TYR A 94 -3.22 -4.88 21.06
N ALA A 95 -2.92 -4.45 22.29
CA ALA A 95 -3.12 -5.28 23.50
C ALA A 95 -4.58 -5.73 23.68
N GLY A 96 -5.55 -4.93 23.21
CA GLY A 96 -6.98 -5.26 23.25
C GLY A 96 -7.43 -6.30 22.21
N TYR A 97 -6.57 -6.71 21.27
CA TYR A 97 -6.94 -7.59 20.17
C TYR A 97 -6.42 -9.02 20.38
N LYS A 98 -7.33 -9.94 20.68
CA LYS A 98 -7.01 -11.35 20.90
C LYS A 98 -6.27 -11.94 19.68
N GLY A 99 -5.14 -12.59 19.93
CA GLY A 99 -4.35 -13.28 18.90
C GLY A 99 -3.34 -12.40 18.16
N TYR A 100 -3.25 -11.10 18.47
CA TYR A 100 -2.25 -10.20 17.87
C TYR A 100 -0.87 -10.33 18.52
N ALA A 101 -0.81 -10.80 19.77
CA ALA A 101 0.42 -11.10 20.49
C ALA A 101 0.19 -12.24 21.52
N PRO A 102 1.25 -12.90 22.01
CA PRO A 102 1.17 -13.80 23.17
C PRO A 102 0.60 -13.10 24.42
N GLU A 103 0.11 -13.89 25.38
CA GLU A 103 -0.40 -13.36 26.66
C GLU A 103 0.68 -12.53 27.37
N GLY A 104 0.28 -11.36 27.91
CA GLY A 104 1.19 -10.41 28.56
C GLY A 104 2.11 -9.64 27.60
N CYS A 105 1.98 -9.84 26.29
CA CYS A 105 2.75 -9.14 25.27
C CYS A 105 1.83 -8.23 24.42
N THR A 106 2.41 -7.24 23.76
CA THR A 106 1.69 -6.30 22.89
C THR A 106 2.39 -6.16 21.54
N ALA A 107 1.62 -6.25 20.46
CA ALA A 107 2.07 -5.80 19.14
C ALA A 107 1.90 -4.29 19.01
N VAL A 108 2.93 -3.60 18.55
CA VAL A 108 2.98 -2.16 18.37
C VAL A 108 3.36 -1.85 16.93
N THR A 109 2.72 -0.85 16.33
CA THR A 109 3.04 -0.40 14.98
C THR A 109 3.12 1.12 14.86
N SER A 110 3.93 1.58 13.92
CA SER A 110 4.03 2.98 13.53
C SER A 110 4.11 3.08 12.01
N VAL A 111 3.52 4.13 11.45
CA VAL A 111 3.64 4.44 10.02
C VAL A 111 4.24 5.83 9.86
N ILE A 112 5.29 5.90 9.06
CA ILE A 112 5.96 7.13 8.68
C ILE A 112 5.53 7.46 7.25
N ILE A 113 4.63 8.43 7.12
CA ILE A 113 4.12 8.86 5.82
C ILE A 113 5.12 9.83 5.19
N GLY A 114 5.53 9.54 3.95
CA GLY A 114 6.49 10.37 3.23
C GLY A 114 7.09 9.65 2.05
N ASP A 115 7.54 10.43 1.06
CA ASP A 115 8.24 9.88 -0.11
C ASP A 115 9.68 9.51 0.27
N SER A 116 9.86 8.25 0.63
CA SER A 116 11.15 7.64 0.95
C SER A 116 11.59 6.62 -0.10
N TYR A 117 10.86 6.50 -1.22
CA TYR A 117 11.07 5.43 -2.19
C TYR A 117 12.48 5.45 -2.79
N ASP A 118 12.92 6.61 -3.28
CA ASP A 118 14.24 6.73 -3.91
C ASP A 118 15.39 6.54 -2.90
N PHE A 119 15.19 6.90 -1.63
CA PHE A 119 16.14 6.59 -0.56
C PHE A 119 16.29 5.08 -0.40
N TRP A 120 15.19 4.37 -0.17
CA TRP A 120 15.21 2.93 0.02
C TRP A 120 15.76 2.19 -1.20
N LYS A 121 15.47 2.69 -2.41
CA LYS A 121 16.01 2.16 -3.66
C LYS A 121 17.54 2.26 -3.71
N ARG A 122 18.11 3.44 -3.41
CA ARG A 122 19.57 3.60 -3.33
C ARG A 122 20.20 2.66 -2.30
N CYS A 123 19.60 2.58 -1.11
CA CYS A 123 20.09 1.67 -0.06
C CYS A 123 20.05 0.19 -0.50
N LYS A 124 19.10 -0.17 -1.37
CA LYS A 124 19.02 -1.52 -1.94
C LYS A 124 20.14 -1.77 -2.95
N GLU A 125 20.42 -0.79 -3.80
CA GLU A 125 21.45 -0.85 -4.84
C GLU A 125 22.88 -0.85 -4.26
N ASP A 126 23.12 -0.10 -3.18
CA ASP A 126 24.44 -0.01 -2.53
C ASP A 126 24.67 -1.06 -1.42
N GLY A 127 23.68 -1.89 -1.13
CA GLY A 127 23.75 -2.98 -0.14
C GLY A 127 23.51 -2.55 1.32
N THR A 128 23.19 -1.28 1.60
CA THR A 128 22.96 -0.77 2.97
C THR A 128 21.53 -0.96 3.49
N TYR A 129 20.61 -1.44 2.65
CA TYR A 129 19.17 -1.52 2.92
C TYR A 129 18.78 -2.12 4.28
N ASN A 130 19.39 -3.24 4.67
CA ASN A 130 19.08 -3.88 5.95
C ASN A 130 19.62 -3.09 7.14
N ALA A 131 20.81 -2.50 7.01
CA ALA A 131 21.40 -1.67 8.05
C ALA A 131 20.59 -0.38 8.27
N GLU A 132 20.06 0.22 7.19
CA GLU A 132 19.19 1.40 7.32
C GLU A 132 17.81 1.06 7.91
N LYS A 133 17.24 -0.11 7.59
CA LYS A 133 16.05 -0.62 8.28
C LYS A 133 16.31 -0.79 9.78
N GLU A 134 17.44 -1.37 10.15
CA GLU A 134 17.83 -1.58 11.55
C GLU A 134 18.03 -0.25 12.28
N LYS A 135 18.77 0.71 11.70
CA LYS A 135 18.93 2.05 12.28
C LYS A 135 17.59 2.73 12.55
N LEU A 136 16.67 2.68 11.59
CA LEU A 136 15.32 3.24 11.76
C LEU A 136 14.54 2.53 12.88
N ALA A 137 14.60 1.20 12.93
CA ALA A 137 13.94 0.41 13.96
C ALA A 137 14.48 0.76 15.35
N GLN A 138 15.81 0.76 15.54
CA GLN A 138 16.42 1.06 16.84
C GLN A 138 16.06 2.47 17.32
N ALA A 139 16.13 3.48 16.45
CA ALA A 139 15.72 4.84 16.80
C ALA A 139 14.23 4.92 17.20
N PHE A 140 13.36 4.17 16.53
CA PHE A 140 11.95 4.09 16.93
C PHE A 140 11.75 3.38 18.28
N LEU A 141 12.48 2.31 18.55
CA LEU A 141 12.40 1.56 19.80
C LEU A 141 12.92 2.37 20.99
N GLU A 142 13.95 3.19 20.80
CA GLU A 142 14.42 4.18 21.77
C GLU A 142 13.31 5.20 22.09
N ILE A 143 12.70 5.80 21.07
CA ILE A 143 11.57 6.73 21.23
C ILE A 143 10.38 6.06 21.96
N LEU A 144 10.10 4.79 21.64
CA LEU A 144 9.05 4.01 22.31
C LEU A 144 9.37 3.83 23.79
N ALA A 145 10.61 3.48 24.14
CA ALA A 145 11.06 3.29 25.51
C ALA A 145 11.11 4.59 26.31
N GLU A 146 11.51 5.71 25.70
CA GLU A 146 11.44 7.05 26.30
C GLU A 146 9.99 7.42 26.64
N LYS A 147 9.06 7.16 25.72
CA LYS A 147 7.64 7.46 25.93
C LYS A 147 6.98 6.53 26.94
N TYR A 148 7.33 5.25 26.90
CA TYR A 148 6.75 4.18 27.70
C TYR A 148 7.86 3.33 28.32
N PRO A 149 8.42 3.74 29.48
CA PRO A 149 9.56 3.06 30.10
C PRO A 149 9.37 1.56 30.34
N GLN A 150 8.13 1.08 30.47
CA GLN A 150 7.81 -0.35 30.60
C GLN A 150 8.17 -1.20 29.38
N THR A 151 8.45 -0.60 28.21
CA THR A 151 8.90 -1.30 26.99
C THR A 151 10.42 -1.41 26.89
N ALA A 152 11.18 -0.68 27.71
CA ALA A 152 12.62 -0.65 27.66
C ALA A 152 13.22 -2.04 27.91
N GLY A 153 14.07 -2.51 26.97
CA GLY A 153 14.69 -3.83 27.05
C GLY A 153 13.74 -5.02 26.87
N LYS A 154 12.49 -4.80 26.46
CA LYS A 154 11.45 -5.83 26.31
C LYS A 154 10.98 -6.02 24.86
N ILE A 155 11.84 -5.72 23.90
CA ILE A 155 11.51 -5.91 22.49
C ILE A 155 11.93 -7.32 22.09
N ALA A 156 10.94 -8.17 21.81
CA ALA A 156 11.19 -9.56 21.37
C ALA A 156 11.52 -9.61 19.87
N VAL A 157 10.78 -8.85 19.06
CA VAL A 157 10.91 -8.83 17.59
C VAL A 157 10.60 -7.45 17.04
N TRP A 158 11.15 -7.13 15.88
CA TRP A 158 10.78 -5.95 15.11
C TRP A 158 10.94 -6.21 13.60
N ASP A 159 10.22 -5.45 12.77
CA ASP A 159 10.46 -5.38 11.33
C ASP A 159 10.11 -3.99 10.78
N VAL A 160 10.69 -3.65 9.62
CA VAL A 160 10.42 -2.42 8.89
C VAL A 160 9.98 -2.75 7.46
N ALA A 161 8.73 -2.47 7.12
CA ALA A 161 8.24 -2.56 5.74
C ALA A 161 8.40 -1.20 5.05
N THR A 162 9.15 -1.17 3.95
CA THR A 162 9.41 0.05 3.17
C THR A 162 8.54 0.08 1.91
N PRO A 163 8.47 1.20 1.16
CA PRO A 163 7.89 1.23 -0.17
C PRO A 163 8.35 0.09 -1.09
N LEU A 164 9.63 -0.31 -1.07
CA LEU A 164 10.13 -1.43 -1.88
C LEU A 164 9.57 -2.79 -1.44
N THR A 165 9.22 -2.92 -0.16
CA THR A 165 8.59 -4.14 0.37
C THR A 165 7.21 -4.31 -0.26
N TYR A 166 6.41 -3.24 -0.28
CA TYR A 166 5.09 -3.23 -0.90
C TYR A 166 5.15 -3.35 -2.43
N GLU A 167 6.10 -2.69 -3.08
CA GLU A 167 6.30 -2.82 -4.53
C GLU A 167 6.59 -4.28 -4.92
N ARG A 168 7.49 -4.95 -4.19
CA ARG A 168 7.81 -6.36 -4.44
C ARG A 168 6.63 -7.29 -4.16
N TYR A 169 5.90 -7.08 -3.06
CA TYR A 169 4.83 -8.00 -2.64
C TYR A 169 3.52 -7.80 -3.41
N LEU A 170 3.20 -6.57 -3.76
CA LEU A 170 1.89 -6.20 -4.30
C LEU A 170 1.96 -5.74 -5.77
N GLY A 171 3.16 -5.52 -6.31
CA GLY A 171 3.34 -4.97 -7.65
C GLY A 171 2.76 -3.55 -7.81
N SER A 172 2.59 -2.81 -6.71
CA SER A 172 2.01 -1.47 -6.76
C SER A 172 3.04 -0.41 -7.14
N TYR A 173 2.60 0.63 -7.84
CA TYR A 173 3.47 1.71 -8.31
C TYR A 173 4.19 2.37 -7.13
N LYS A 174 5.52 2.23 -7.10
CA LYS A 174 6.41 2.67 -6.01
C LYS A 174 6.05 2.11 -4.64
N GLY A 175 5.28 1.02 -4.56
CA GLY A 175 4.78 0.49 -3.29
C GLY A 175 3.66 1.29 -2.64
N SER A 176 3.04 2.23 -3.37
CA SER A 176 1.97 3.06 -2.81
C SER A 176 0.65 2.32 -2.65
N TRP A 177 -0.08 2.66 -1.58
CA TRP A 177 -1.37 2.06 -1.25
C TRP A 177 -2.57 2.94 -1.61
N MET A 178 -2.33 4.21 -1.95
CA MET A 178 -3.33 5.12 -2.50
C MET A 178 -2.72 6.18 -3.43
N SER A 179 -3.54 6.74 -4.31
CA SER A 179 -3.23 8.03 -4.95
C SER A 179 -3.71 9.19 -4.08
N MET A 180 -2.88 10.23 -3.98
CA MET A 180 -3.22 11.48 -3.29
C MET A 180 -4.00 12.42 -4.22
N MET A 181 -4.95 13.16 -3.65
CA MET A 181 -5.53 14.31 -4.33
C MET A 181 -4.57 15.49 -4.31
N LYS A 182 -4.50 16.24 -5.42
CA LYS A 182 -3.87 17.56 -5.42
C LYS A 182 -4.81 18.58 -4.80
N GLN A 183 -4.29 19.43 -3.92
CA GLN A 183 -5.04 20.54 -3.35
C GLN A 183 -5.62 21.42 -4.47
N GLY A 184 -6.91 21.78 -4.36
CA GLY A 184 -7.59 22.63 -5.34
C GLY A 184 -7.94 21.97 -6.67
N LYS A 185 -7.83 20.64 -6.82
CA LYS A 185 -8.28 19.90 -8.01
C LYS A 185 -9.41 18.93 -7.70
N ASN A 186 -10.31 18.76 -8.67
CA ASN A 186 -11.33 17.72 -8.62
C ASN A 186 -10.69 16.32 -8.63
N SER A 187 -11.33 15.38 -7.93
CA SER A 187 -10.98 13.95 -7.93
C SER A 187 -10.84 13.44 -9.37
N GLY A 188 -9.65 12.95 -9.74
CA GLY A 188 -9.47 12.20 -10.97
C GLY A 188 -10.23 10.85 -10.90
N CYS A 189 -10.99 10.51 -11.93
CA CYS A 189 -11.55 9.18 -12.13
C CYS A 189 -11.08 8.62 -13.46
N TYR A 190 -10.70 7.35 -13.47
CA TYR A 190 -10.27 6.62 -14.66
C TYR A 190 -11.33 5.57 -15.03
N PRO A 191 -11.44 5.19 -16.31
CA PRO A 191 -12.42 4.20 -16.73
C PRO A 191 -12.05 2.81 -16.19
N SER A 192 -13.06 2.03 -15.81
CA SER A 192 -12.91 0.62 -15.45
C SER A 192 -12.73 -0.30 -16.66
N LYS A 193 -12.79 0.22 -17.89
CA LYS A 193 -12.64 -0.56 -19.13
C LYS A 193 -11.90 0.28 -20.18
N PRO A 194 -10.83 -0.23 -20.81
CA PRO A 194 -10.19 0.42 -21.95
C PRO A 194 -11.04 0.28 -23.21
N GLU A 195 -10.96 1.25 -24.12
CA GLU A 195 -11.63 1.18 -25.43
C GLU A 195 -10.86 0.31 -26.44
N SER A 196 -9.54 0.26 -26.31
CA SER A 196 -8.62 -0.44 -27.22
C SER A 196 -8.66 -1.97 -27.12
N VAL A 197 -9.09 -2.51 -25.97
CA VAL A 197 -9.13 -3.94 -25.69
C VAL A 197 -10.48 -4.32 -25.08
N ARG A 198 -11.27 -5.11 -25.82
CA ARG A 198 -12.54 -5.65 -25.32
C ARG A 198 -12.29 -6.74 -24.28
N ASN A 199 -13.29 -6.96 -23.42
CA ASN A 199 -13.31 -7.99 -22.38
C ASN A 199 -12.20 -7.86 -21.31
N VAL A 200 -11.65 -6.66 -21.15
CA VAL A 200 -10.71 -6.31 -20.08
C VAL A 200 -11.37 -5.27 -19.18
N TYR A 201 -11.27 -5.47 -17.87
CA TYR A 201 -11.80 -4.54 -16.88
C TYR A 201 -10.76 -4.30 -15.80
N PHE A 202 -10.63 -3.07 -15.32
CA PHE A 202 -9.75 -2.71 -14.23
C PHE A 202 -10.54 -2.52 -12.94
N ALA A 203 -9.99 -3.05 -11.85
CA ALA A 203 -10.44 -2.82 -10.48
C ALA A 203 -9.23 -2.55 -9.60
N GLY A 204 -9.34 -1.64 -8.62
CA GLY A 204 -8.26 -1.36 -7.69
C GLY A 204 -8.22 0.08 -7.21
N GLN A 205 -7.31 0.31 -6.26
CA GLN A 205 -7.19 1.56 -5.54
C GLN A 205 -6.76 2.77 -6.38
N ARG A 206 -6.26 2.55 -7.61
CA ARG A 206 -5.70 3.58 -8.51
C ARG A 206 -6.75 4.26 -9.40
N LEU A 207 -7.97 3.74 -9.47
CA LEU A 207 -8.99 4.19 -10.44
C LEU A 207 -9.71 5.49 -10.05
N ARG A 208 -9.58 5.94 -8.79
CA ARG A 208 -10.11 7.21 -8.31
C ARG A 208 -9.18 7.85 -7.28
N GLU A 209 -9.16 9.18 -7.23
CA GLU A 209 -8.43 9.98 -6.25
C GLU A 209 -9.40 10.63 -5.24
N PRO A 210 -9.18 10.55 -3.92
CA PRO A 210 -8.12 9.82 -3.26
C PRO A 210 -8.39 8.31 -3.38
N GLY A 211 -7.32 7.52 -3.44
CA GLY A 211 -7.40 6.07 -3.63
C GLY A 211 -7.76 5.31 -2.34
N GLY A 212 -7.18 4.12 -2.20
CA GLY A 212 -7.25 3.29 -0.98
C GLY A 212 -8.41 2.28 -0.97
N LEU A 213 -8.63 1.67 0.20
CA LEU A 213 -9.55 0.54 0.40
C LEU A 213 -11.00 0.82 -0.09
N PRO A 214 -11.63 1.98 0.20
CA PRO A 214 -12.98 2.25 -0.30
C PRO A 214 -13.07 2.30 -1.83
N VAL A 215 -12.01 2.81 -2.50
CA VAL A 215 -11.94 2.85 -3.97
C VAL A 215 -11.74 1.45 -4.54
N ALA A 216 -10.90 0.62 -3.92
CA ALA A 216 -10.72 -0.76 -4.34
C ALA A 216 -12.04 -1.54 -4.30
N LEU A 217 -12.83 -1.39 -3.23
CA LEU A 217 -14.14 -2.00 -3.09
C LEU A 217 -15.13 -1.53 -4.17
N ASP A 218 -15.29 -0.21 -4.32
CA ASP A 218 -16.21 0.40 -5.29
C ASP A 218 -15.84 0.04 -6.74
N SER A 219 -14.55 0.11 -7.08
CA SER A 219 -14.08 -0.21 -8.42
C SER A 219 -14.21 -1.71 -8.77
N GLY A 220 -14.01 -2.61 -7.80
CA GLY A 220 -14.30 -4.04 -7.99
C GLY A 220 -15.75 -4.29 -8.36
N ARG A 221 -16.69 -3.68 -7.62
CA ARG A 221 -18.12 -3.75 -7.94
C ARG A 221 -18.40 -3.21 -9.34
N LYS A 222 -17.85 -2.04 -9.68
CA LYS A 222 -18.04 -1.41 -11.01
C LYS A 222 -17.47 -2.23 -12.15
N ALA A 223 -16.32 -2.87 -11.97
CA ALA A 223 -15.74 -3.75 -12.98
C ALA A 223 -16.69 -4.92 -13.30
N VAL A 224 -17.22 -5.58 -12.27
CA VAL A 224 -18.19 -6.69 -12.45
C VAL A 224 -19.50 -6.18 -13.06
N GLN A 225 -20.03 -5.04 -12.63
CA GLN A 225 -21.22 -4.45 -13.24
C GLN A 225 -21.01 -4.11 -14.73
N THR A 226 -19.82 -3.63 -15.09
CA THR A 226 -19.46 -3.33 -16.48
C THR A 226 -19.35 -4.61 -17.30
N LEU A 227 -18.73 -5.65 -16.74
CA LEU A 227 -18.67 -6.99 -17.35
C LEU A 227 -20.07 -7.56 -17.59
N CYS A 228 -20.93 -7.57 -16.56
CA CYS A 228 -22.31 -8.05 -16.68
C CYS A 228 -23.08 -7.33 -17.78
N ARG A 229 -22.98 -6.00 -17.86
CA ARG A 229 -23.60 -5.23 -18.94
C ARG A 229 -23.08 -5.64 -20.32
N ASP A 230 -21.76 -5.84 -20.45
CA ASP A 230 -21.14 -6.12 -21.74
C ASP A 230 -21.43 -7.55 -22.25
N VAL A 231 -21.78 -8.47 -21.37
CA VAL A 231 -22.19 -9.86 -21.70
C VAL A 231 -23.71 -10.09 -21.57
N ASP A 232 -24.49 -9.01 -21.47
CA ASP A 232 -25.95 -9.04 -21.29
C ASP A 232 -26.43 -9.93 -20.12
N ALA A 233 -25.68 -9.90 -19.02
CA ALA A 233 -25.99 -10.59 -17.78
C ALA A 233 -26.49 -9.60 -16.71
N VAL A 234 -27.36 -10.07 -15.82
CA VAL A 234 -27.82 -9.28 -14.67
C VAL A 234 -26.79 -9.34 -13.55
N PHE A 235 -26.30 -8.18 -13.12
CA PHE A 235 -25.49 -8.10 -11.91
C PHE A 235 -26.35 -8.35 -10.65
N GLN A 236 -26.11 -9.46 -9.95
CA GLN A 236 -26.77 -9.79 -8.69
C GLN A 236 -25.80 -9.57 -7.52
N GLY A 237 -26.13 -8.61 -6.64
CA GLY A 237 -25.29 -8.24 -5.50
C GLY A 237 -25.67 -8.89 -4.17
N ARG A 238 -26.66 -9.78 -4.16
CA ARG A 238 -27.03 -10.59 -2.98
C ARG A 238 -26.39 -11.97 -3.16
N ILE A 239 -25.50 -12.34 -2.25
CA ILE A 239 -25.02 -13.72 -2.07
C ILE A 239 -25.90 -14.35 -0.99
#